data_AF-A0A9W5Y2Y9-F1
#
_entry.id   AF-A0A9W5Y2Y9-F1
#
_cell.length_a   1.000
_cell.length_b   1.000
_cell.length_c   1.000
_cell.angle_alpha   90.00
_cell.angle_beta   90.00
_cell.angle_gamma   90.00
#
_symmetry.space_group_name_H-M   'P 1'
#
loop_
_entity.id
_entity.type
_entity.pdbx_description
1 polymer ?
#
loop_
_entity_poly.entity_id
_entity_poly.type
_entity_poly.pdbx_seq_one_letter_code
_entity_poly.pdbx_strand_id
1 'polypeptide(L)'
;MNPLFVIENEKFFKEDFLDDINEYDDIIPIIQERASKIKLDTIECVDLNDCCNKTKSNLYGDIVGYTDEDENFIFQEEIEEYKKQYGERFLNLYVIRIYKCLNCKKWLIDIME
;
A
#
# COMPACT_ATOMS: atom_id res chain seq x y z
N MET A 1 9.93 14.12 -14.25
CA MET A 1 9.77 13.79 -12.83
C MET A 1 10.11 12.32 -12.61
N ASN A 2 10.66 12.00 -11.44
CA ASN A 2 10.95 10.62 -11.04
C ASN A 2 9.79 10.08 -10.21
N PRO A 3 9.32 8.85 -10.44
CA PRO A 3 8.30 8.24 -9.59
C PRO A 3 8.85 7.97 -8.18
N LEU A 4 7.98 7.98 -7.17
CA LEU A 4 8.30 7.53 -5.81
C LEU A 4 8.64 6.04 -5.82
N PHE A 5 7.87 5.25 -6.56
CA PHE A 5 8.09 3.83 -6.78
C PHE A 5 7.40 3.36 -8.06
N VAL A 6 7.74 2.15 -8.47
CA VAL A 6 7.14 1.47 -9.63
C VAL A 6 6.71 0.08 -9.17
N ILE A 7 5.44 -0.23 -9.36
CA ILE A 7 4.90 -1.58 -9.12
C ILE A 7 4.55 -2.14 -10.49
N GLU A 8 5.09 -3.31 -10.83
CA GLU A 8 5.03 -3.88 -12.17
C GLU A 8 5.49 -2.86 -13.23
N ASN A 9 4.57 -2.32 -14.05
CA ASN A 9 4.86 -1.31 -15.07
C ASN A 9 4.24 0.07 -14.75
N GLU A 10 3.65 0.22 -13.57
CA GLU A 10 2.88 1.39 -13.16
C GLU A 10 3.71 2.31 -12.28
N LYS A 11 3.78 3.58 -12.68
CA LYS A 11 4.56 4.62 -12.00
C LYS A 11 3.69 5.38 -11.01
N PHE A 12 4.16 5.58 -9.79
CA PHE A 12 3.45 6.32 -8.75
C PHE A 12 4.21 7.62 -8.46
N PHE A 13 3.61 8.76 -8.79
CA PHE A 13 4.23 10.08 -8.65
C PHE A 13 3.67 10.85 -7.46
N LYS A 14 4.53 11.58 -6.75
CA LYS A 14 4.14 12.40 -5.60
C LYS A 14 3.01 13.39 -5.92
N GLU A 15 3.05 14.02 -7.10
CA GLU A 15 2.06 15.02 -7.55
C GLU A 15 0.67 14.45 -7.85
N ASP A 16 0.59 13.14 -8.11
CA ASP A 16 -0.66 12.43 -8.40
C ASP A 16 -1.29 11.82 -7.13
N PHE A 17 -0.63 11.94 -5.98
CA PHE A 17 -1.15 11.45 -4.71
C PHE A 17 -2.32 12.32 -4.24
N LEU A 18 -3.38 11.68 -3.73
CA LEU A 18 -4.62 12.36 -3.37
C LEU A 18 -4.59 13.06 -2.00
N ASP A 19 -3.75 12.59 -1.09
CA ASP A 19 -3.68 13.05 0.31
C ASP A 19 -2.35 13.79 0.61
N ASP A 20 -2.09 14.09 1.88
CA ASP A 20 -0.78 14.58 2.30
C ASP A 20 0.21 13.41 2.41
N ILE A 21 1.06 13.29 1.39
CA ILE A 21 2.10 12.26 1.31
C ILE A 21 3.05 12.24 2.50
N ASN A 22 3.24 13.34 3.23
CA ASN A 22 4.13 13.37 4.39
C ASN A 22 3.55 12.57 5.58
N GLU A 23 2.25 12.28 5.58
CA GLU A 23 1.60 11.39 6.57
C GLU A 23 1.96 9.92 6.35
N TYR A 24 2.62 9.59 5.23
CA TYR A 24 2.97 8.22 4.83
C TYR A 24 4.50 8.02 4.72
N ASP A 25 5.31 8.89 5.33
CA ASP A 25 6.78 8.87 5.23
C ASP A 25 7.40 7.55 5.74
N ASP A 26 6.72 6.84 6.65
CA ASP A 26 7.06 5.52 7.18
C ASP A 26 6.55 4.36 6.31
N ILE A 27 5.41 4.56 5.63
CA ILE A 27 4.79 3.56 4.74
C ILE A 27 5.44 3.49 3.36
N ILE A 28 5.86 4.63 2.81
CA ILE A 28 6.47 4.68 1.47
C ILE A 28 7.73 3.79 1.36
N PRO A 29 8.66 3.78 2.34
CA PRO A 29 9.78 2.84 2.36
C PRO A 29 9.36 1.36 2.33
N ILE A 30 8.30 0.99 3.06
CA ILE A 30 7.76 -0.38 3.09
C ILE A 30 7.27 -0.79 1.70
N ILE A 31 6.55 0.12 1.03
CA ILE A 31 6.08 -0.10 -0.35
C ILE A 31 7.27 -0.25 -1.31
N GLN A 32 8.27 0.62 -1.20
CA GLN A 32 9.46 0.58 -2.03
C GLN A 32 10.24 -0.74 -1.88
N GLU A 33 10.39 -1.23 -0.64
CA GLU A 33 11.07 -2.49 -0.35
C GLU A 33 10.40 -3.68 -1.06
N ARG A 34 9.06 -3.71 -1.07
CA ARG A 34 8.29 -4.83 -1.63
C ARG A 34 7.63 -4.54 -2.98
N ALA A 35 7.96 -3.44 -3.63
CA ALA A 35 7.33 -3.03 -4.90
C ALA A 35 7.36 -4.13 -5.98
N SER A 36 8.41 -4.96 -5.99
CA SER A 36 8.56 -6.08 -6.93
C SER A 36 7.67 -7.30 -6.62
N LYS A 37 7.12 -7.39 -5.41
CA LYS A 37 6.25 -8.48 -4.96
C LYS A 37 4.77 -8.10 -4.97
N ILE A 38 4.45 -6.80 -4.99
CA ILE A 38 3.07 -6.32 -5.06
C ILE A 38 2.50 -6.66 -6.45
N LYS A 39 1.35 -7.32 -6.45
CA LYS A 39 0.57 -7.55 -7.67
C LYS A 39 -0.50 -6.49 -7.80
N LEU A 40 -0.74 -6.04 -9.03
CA LEU A 40 -1.81 -5.10 -9.32
C LEU A 40 -2.98 -5.80 -10.01
N ASP A 41 -4.11 -5.83 -9.33
CA ASP A 41 -5.38 -6.29 -9.88
C ASP A 41 -6.26 -5.11 -10.29
N THR A 42 -7.11 -5.31 -11.29
CA THR A 42 -8.14 -4.32 -11.62
C THR A 42 -9.40 -4.63 -10.80
N ILE A 43 -9.87 -3.62 -10.08
CA ILE A 43 -11.10 -3.71 -9.28
C ILE A 43 -12.08 -2.61 -9.70
N GLU A 44 -13.36 -2.79 -9.33
CA GLU A 44 -14.38 -1.74 -9.41
C GLU A 44 -14.89 -1.40 -8.01
N CYS A 45 -14.82 -0.13 -7.65
CA CYS A 45 -15.41 0.38 -6.42
C CYS A 45 -16.94 0.47 -6.53
N VAL A 46 -17.62 0.57 -5.39
CA VAL A 46 -19.08 0.71 -5.35
C VAL A 46 -19.51 2.04 -5.98
N ASP A 47 -18.80 3.12 -5.66
CA ASP A 47 -19.06 4.47 -6.14
C ASP A 47 -18.00 4.93 -7.16
N LEU A 48 -18.27 6.06 -7.81
CA LEU A 48 -17.29 6.71 -8.69
C LEU A 48 -16.12 7.22 -7.86
N ASN A 49 -14.92 7.11 -8.41
CA ASN A 49 -13.71 7.58 -7.74
C ASN A 49 -13.75 9.11 -7.58
N ASP A 50 -13.65 9.58 -6.33
CA ASP A 50 -13.70 11.01 -5.97
C ASP A 50 -12.66 11.86 -6.71
N CYS A 51 -11.52 11.26 -7.06
CA CYS A 51 -10.43 11.91 -7.78
C CYS A 51 -10.84 12.57 -9.12
N CYS A 52 -11.86 12.04 -9.81
CA CYS A 52 -12.30 12.56 -11.10
C CYS A 52 -13.79 12.38 -11.42
N ASN A 53 -14.53 11.61 -10.61
CA ASN A 53 -15.96 11.32 -10.78
C ASN A 53 -16.31 10.75 -12.17
N LYS A 54 -15.40 9.97 -12.78
CA LYS A 54 -15.56 9.45 -14.16
C LYS A 54 -15.51 7.93 -14.28
N THR A 55 -14.92 7.23 -13.33
CA THR A 55 -14.77 5.77 -13.36
C THR A 55 -14.87 5.22 -11.95
N LYS A 56 -15.26 3.95 -11.83
CA LYS A 56 -15.16 3.16 -10.60
C LYS A 56 -13.93 2.25 -10.60
N SER A 57 -13.22 2.17 -11.72
CA SER A 57 -12.18 1.18 -11.94
C SER A 57 -10.82 1.68 -11.47
N ASN A 58 -10.12 0.84 -10.71
CA ASN A 58 -8.82 1.13 -10.13
C ASN A 58 -7.88 -0.05 -10.31
N LEU A 59 -6.58 0.24 -10.43
CA LEU A 59 -5.57 -0.74 -10.05
C LEU A 59 -5.50 -0.79 -8.53
N TYR A 60 -5.39 -1.99 -8.00
CA TYR A 60 -5.35 -2.29 -6.59
C TYR A 60 -4.19 -3.25 -6.32
N GLY A 61 -3.39 -2.93 -5.32
CA GLY A 61 -2.42 -3.86 -4.74
C GLY A 61 -2.39 -3.70 -3.24
N ASP A 62 -1.93 -4.73 -2.55
CA ASP A 62 -1.78 -4.70 -1.10
C ASP A 62 -0.47 -5.31 -0.62
N ILE A 63 -0.08 -4.91 0.58
CA ILE A 63 0.99 -5.50 1.36
C ILE A 63 0.35 -5.93 2.67
N VAL A 64 0.25 -7.25 2.86
CA VAL A 64 -0.24 -7.82 4.11
C VAL A 64 0.94 -7.97 5.06
N GLY A 65 0.78 -7.40 6.26
CA GLY A 65 1.73 -7.55 7.34
C GLY A 65 1.04 -7.38 8.68
N TYR A 66 1.85 -7.16 9.69
CA TYR A 66 1.44 -7.06 11.07
C TYR A 66 2.27 -6.00 11.79
N THR A 67 1.73 -5.40 12.83
CA THR A 67 2.50 -4.56 13.76
C THR A 67 2.65 -5.24 15.11
N ASP A 68 3.82 -5.08 15.73
CA ASP A 68 4.04 -5.47 17.11
C ASP A 68 3.65 -4.36 18.09
N GLU A 69 3.88 -4.60 19.39
CA GLU A 69 3.56 -3.66 20.48
C GLU A 69 4.35 -2.34 20.40
N ASP A 70 5.46 -2.33 19.65
CA ASP A 70 6.33 -1.17 19.45
C ASP A 70 6.07 -0.52 18.06
N GLU A 71 4.93 -0.86 17.42
CA GLU A 71 4.50 -0.40 16.09
C GLU A 71 5.47 -0.75 14.94
N ASN A 72 6.34 -1.74 15.12
CA ASN A 72 7.20 -2.19 14.04
C ASN A 72 6.40 -3.03 13.05
N PHE A 73 6.48 -2.68 11.76
CA PHE A 73 5.85 -3.46 10.71
C PHE A 73 6.64 -4.74 10.38
N ILE A 74 5.94 -5.86 10.33
CA ILE A 74 6.46 -7.19 9.99
C ILE A 74 5.68 -7.72 8.78
N PHE A 75 6.40 -8.07 7.71
CA PHE A 75 5.76 -8.64 6.53
C PHE A 75 5.14 -10.00 6.84
N GLN A 76 4.02 -10.35 6.19
CA GLN A 76 3.35 -11.62 6.44
C GLN A 76 4.28 -12.83 6.24
N GLU A 77 5.16 -12.79 5.23
CA GLU A 77 6.13 -13.86 4.98
C GLU A 77 7.22 -14.00 6.07
N GLU A 78 7.40 -13.00 6.93
CA GLU A 78 8.45 -12.96 7.95
C GLU A 78 7.97 -13.34 9.35
N ILE A 79 6.66 -13.51 9.53
CA ILE A 79 6.05 -13.82 10.84
C ILE A 79 6.69 -15.05 11.48
N GLU A 80 6.98 -16.10 10.71
CA GLU A 80 7.57 -17.32 11.28
C GLU A 80 8.98 -17.08 11.82
N GLU A 81 9.78 -16.26 11.13
CA GLU A 81 11.13 -15.91 11.57
C GLU A 81 11.08 -14.97 12.76
N TYR A 82 10.19 -13.97 12.73
CA TYR A 82 9.94 -13.06 13.83
C TYR A 82 9.54 -13.82 15.10
N LYS A 83 8.59 -14.76 15.02
CA LYS A 83 8.17 -15.58 16.17
C LYS A 83 9.27 -16.46 16.73
N LYS A 84 10.20 -16.96 15.89
CA LYS A 84 11.37 -17.71 16.37
C LYS A 84 12.34 -16.84 17.15
N GLN A 85 12.49 -15.57 16.77
CA GLN A 85 13.43 -14.64 17.38
C GLN A 85 12.87 -13.97 18.64
N TYR A 86 11.59 -13.60 18.62
CA TYR A 86 10.96 -12.78 19.66
C TYR A 86 9.85 -13.49 20.44
N GLY A 87 9.53 -14.74 20.10
CA GLY A 87 8.48 -15.55 20.72
C GLY A 87 7.08 -15.27 20.17
N GLU A 88 6.06 -15.82 20.81
CA GLU A 88 4.65 -15.58 20.48
C GLU A 88 4.16 -14.23 21.04
N ARG A 89 4.77 -13.14 20.57
CA ARG A 89 4.27 -11.78 20.85
C ARG A 89 2.93 -11.54 20.17
N PHE A 90 2.15 -10.62 20.73
CA PHE A 90 0.91 -10.17 20.11
C PHE A 90 1.22 -9.39 18.84
N LEU A 91 0.44 -9.65 17.78
CA LEU A 91 0.60 -9.04 16.48
C LEU A 91 -0.77 -8.56 16.00
N ASN A 92 -0.87 -7.28 15.63
CA ASN A 92 -2.06 -6.72 15.01
C ASN A 92 -1.94 -6.84 13.50
N LEU A 93 -3.04 -7.17 12.82
CA LEU A 93 -3.06 -7.17 11.36
C LEU A 93 -2.83 -5.73 10.87
N TYR A 94 -1.98 -5.56 9.86
CA TYR A 94 -1.71 -4.26 9.27
C TYR A 94 -1.60 -4.44 7.75
N VAL A 95 -2.55 -3.90 7.00
CA VAL A 95 -2.59 -4.03 5.54
C VAL A 95 -2.49 -2.67 4.88
N ILE A 96 -1.42 -2.47 4.12
CA ILE A 96 -1.22 -1.29 3.29
C ILE A 96 -1.86 -1.57 1.94
N ARG A 97 -2.90 -0.81 1.58
CA ARG A 97 -3.62 -0.93 0.31
C ARG A 97 -3.32 0.26 -0.58
N ILE A 98 -3.04 -0.01 -1.84
CA ILE A 98 -2.65 1.00 -2.82
C ILE A 98 -3.69 0.99 -3.93
N TYR A 99 -4.31 2.14 -4.18
CA TYR A 99 -5.29 2.30 -5.25
C TYR A 99 -4.78 3.31 -6.27
N LYS A 100 -4.98 3.02 -7.56
CA LYS A 100 -4.68 3.96 -8.65
C LYS A 100 -5.80 4.01 -9.67
N CYS A 101 -6.37 5.20 -9.85
CA CYS A 101 -7.48 5.43 -10.76
C CYS A 101 -7.07 5.13 -12.21
N LEU A 102 -7.80 4.26 -12.89
CA LEU A 102 -7.49 3.90 -14.27
C LEU A 102 -7.71 5.05 -15.27
N ASN A 103 -8.57 6.02 -14.92
CA ASN A 103 -8.90 7.16 -15.78
C ASN A 103 -7.94 8.36 -15.62
N CYS A 104 -7.73 8.86 -14.39
CA CYS A 104 -6.92 10.07 -14.16
C CYS A 104 -5.53 9.81 -13.56
N LYS A 105 -5.20 8.54 -13.27
CA LYS A 105 -3.90 8.08 -12.74
C LYS A 105 -3.52 8.58 -11.35
N LYS A 106 -4.35 9.41 -10.72
CA LYS A 106 -4.27 9.73 -9.30
C LYS A 106 -4.37 8.46 -8.44
N TRP A 107 -3.68 8.46 -7.32
CA TRP A 107 -3.54 7.29 -6.45
C TRP A 107 -3.58 7.69 -4.98
N LEU A 108 -3.86 6.71 -4.12
CA LEU A 108 -3.94 6.86 -2.67
C LEU A 108 -3.44 5.60 -1.97
N ILE A 109 -3.15 5.76 -0.67
CA ILE A 109 -2.86 4.67 0.25
C ILE A 109 -3.99 4.61 1.28
N ASP A 110 -4.49 3.42 1.54
CA ASP A 110 -5.49 3.14 2.57
C ASP A 110 -4.92 2.06 3.49
N ILE A 111 -5.03 2.27 4.80
CA ILE A 111 -4.45 1.38 5.81
C ILE A 111 -5.60 0.65 6.50
N MET A 112 -5.47 -0.66 6.71
CA MET A 112 -6.40 -1.44 7.52
C MET A 112 -5.66 -2.02 8.72
N GLU A 113 -6.14 -1.68 9.91
CA GLU A 113 -5.62 -2.10 11.23
C GLU A 113 -6.71 -2.82 12.02
#